data_AF-A0A356WFC7-F1
#
_entry.id   AF-A0A356WFC7-F1
#
_cell.length_a   1.000
_cell.length_b   1.000
_cell.length_c   1.000
_cell.angle_alpha   90.00
_cell.angle_beta   90.00
_cell.angle_gamma   90.00
#
_symmetry.space_group_name_H-M   'P 1'
#
loop_
_entity.id
_entity.type
_entity.pdbx_description
1 polymer ?
#
loop_
_entity_poly.entity_id
_entity_poly.type
_entity_poly.pdbx_seq_one_letter_code
_entity_poly.pdbx_strand_id
1 'polypeptide(L)'
;MSKSFDNIDEVHVALHGTGGPACARQHHRALSGQSIGWHDGEWLRRPAGSGRELCWFPEPVGAYDCYRGELPDPLLIKRAFPELSRVSARVSATRRDRVFSRMPMLIPPQAEGGMGGLRVEVRGTRNGERIVDVVGVAERVGQVAGAVSGCMAQAISVGEISRTGAFVAGEIALPNETIFGRVLACGVQVHSFVRA
;
A
#
# COMPACT_ATOMS: atom_id res chain seq x y z
N MET A 1 7.86 -8.80 13.17
CA MET A 1 8.16 -7.47 13.76
C MET A 1 9.43 -6.98 13.13
N SER A 2 9.42 -5.77 12.55
CA SER A 2 10.63 -5.20 11.96
C SER A 2 11.69 -5.10 13.07
N LYS A 3 12.84 -5.75 12.88
CA LYS A 3 13.91 -5.85 13.89
C LYS A 3 14.50 -4.49 14.31
N SER A 4 14.03 -3.41 13.69
CA SER A 4 14.52 -2.04 13.85
C SER A 4 13.72 -1.23 14.87
N PHE A 5 12.55 -1.69 15.33
CA PHE A 5 11.66 -0.96 16.24
C PHE A 5 11.34 -1.80 17.47
N ASP A 6 11.23 -1.14 18.64
CA ASP A 6 10.72 -1.77 19.86
C ASP A 6 9.18 -1.78 19.85
N ASN A 7 8.58 -0.70 19.33
CA ASN A 7 7.15 -0.58 19.11
C ASN A 7 6.86 0.17 17.81
N ILE A 8 5.79 -0.21 17.12
CA ILE A 8 5.27 0.47 15.92
C ILE A 8 3.86 0.95 16.25
N ASP A 9 3.57 2.22 15.98
CA ASP A 9 2.27 2.83 16.28
C ASP A 9 1.59 3.45 15.05
N GLU A 10 2.35 3.85 14.03
CA GLU A 10 1.79 4.44 12.81
C GLU A 10 2.28 3.72 11.54
N VAL A 11 1.35 3.51 10.61
CA VAL A 11 1.64 3.02 9.26
C VAL A 11 0.94 3.90 8.22
N HIS A 12 1.68 4.37 7.23
CA HIS A 12 1.17 5.22 6.16
C HIS A 12 1.59 4.69 4.80
N VAL A 13 0.59 4.37 3.98
CA VAL A 13 0.79 3.82 2.65
C VAL A 13 0.52 4.90 1.60
N ALA A 14 1.36 4.96 0.57
CA ALA A 14 1.01 5.64 -0.66
C ALA A 14 1.33 4.79 -1.87
N LEU A 15 0.51 4.92 -2.91
CA LEU A 15 0.55 4.12 -4.14
C LEU A 15 0.62 5.05 -5.36
N HIS A 16 1.36 4.64 -6.38
CA HIS A 16 1.46 5.27 -7.69
C HIS A 16 1.39 4.22 -8.79
N GLY A 17 0.78 4.59 -9.92
CA GLY A 17 0.68 3.74 -11.10
C GLY A 17 -0.48 2.75 -11.04
N THR A 18 -0.67 2.03 -12.14
CA THR A 18 -1.74 1.04 -12.30
C THR A 18 -1.20 -0.20 -12.99
N GLY A 19 -1.79 -1.37 -12.79
CA GLY A 19 -1.31 -2.63 -13.41
C GLY A 19 -1.99 -3.01 -14.72
N GLY A 20 -2.98 -2.24 -15.17
CA GLY A 20 -3.81 -2.54 -16.33
C GLY A 20 -5.23 -1.97 -16.20
N PRO A 21 -6.16 -2.29 -17.13
CA PRO A 21 -7.44 -1.58 -17.25
C PRO A 21 -8.33 -1.63 -16.00
N ALA A 22 -8.42 -2.78 -15.32
CA ALA A 22 -9.24 -2.91 -14.12
C ALA A 22 -8.67 -2.11 -12.95
N CYS A 23 -7.34 -2.17 -12.77
CA CYS A 23 -6.62 -1.38 -11.77
C CYS A 23 -6.78 0.12 -12.02
N ALA A 24 -6.66 0.58 -13.26
CA ALA A 24 -6.86 1.98 -13.62
C ALA A 24 -8.29 2.48 -13.34
N ARG A 25 -9.31 1.66 -13.65
CA ARG A 25 -10.70 1.98 -13.28
C ARG A 25 -10.92 2.02 -11.78
N GLN A 26 -10.27 1.14 -11.02
CA GLN A 26 -10.32 1.17 -9.56
C GLN A 26 -9.65 2.44 -9.01
N HIS A 27 -8.45 2.76 -9.48
CA HIS A 27 -7.71 3.98 -9.11
C HIS A 27 -8.55 5.23 -9.35
N HIS A 28 -9.15 5.35 -10.54
CA HIS A 28 -10.02 6.46 -10.90
C HIS A 28 -11.22 6.60 -9.96
N ARG A 29 -11.94 5.50 -9.71
CA ARG A 29 -13.08 5.49 -8.79
C ARG A 29 -12.66 5.83 -7.37
N ALA A 30 -11.50 5.36 -6.92
CA ALA A 30 -11.00 5.58 -5.57
C ALA A 30 -10.81 7.06 -5.22
N LEU A 31 -10.72 7.96 -6.22
CA LEU A 31 -10.62 9.41 -6.00
C LEU A 31 -11.97 10.11 -5.78
N SER A 32 -13.09 9.42 -6.03
CA SER A 32 -14.42 10.02 -6.03
C SER A 32 -15.30 9.65 -4.83
N GLY A 33 -14.95 8.56 -4.14
CA GLY A 33 -15.69 7.99 -3.02
C GLY A 33 -15.26 8.54 -1.66
N GLN A 34 -15.23 7.66 -0.66
CA GLN A 34 -14.93 8.03 0.73
C GLN A 34 -13.66 7.32 1.21
N SER A 35 -12.66 8.10 1.58
CA SER A 35 -11.48 7.55 2.24
C SER A 35 -11.78 7.14 3.68
N ILE A 36 -11.16 6.04 4.10
CA ILE A 36 -11.17 5.54 5.47
C ILE A 36 -9.73 5.60 5.98
N GLY A 37 -9.55 6.04 7.22
CA GLY A 37 -8.28 5.96 7.94
C GLY A 37 -8.54 5.59 9.40
N TRP A 38 -7.51 5.12 10.08
CA TRP A 38 -7.56 4.86 11.51
C TRP A 38 -6.75 5.91 12.25
N HIS A 39 -7.29 6.45 13.33
CA HIS A 39 -6.60 7.43 14.16
C HIS A 39 -7.10 7.36 15.60
N ASP A 40 -6.20 7.01 16.52
CA ASP A 40 -6.35 7.05 17.99
C ASP A 40 -7.69 6.46 18.49
N GLY A 41 -8.06 5.28 17.99
CA GLY A 41 -9.29 4.60 18.41
C GLY A 41 -10.49 4.80 17.48
N GLU A 42 -10.38 5.68 16.48
CA GLU A 42 -11.50 6.07 15.63
C GLU A 42 -11.27 5.85 14.13
N TRP A 43 -12.33 5.46 13.43
CA TRP A 43 -12.37 5.42 11.98
C TRP A 43 -12.68 6.80 11.40
N LEU A 44 -11.67 7.44 10.85
CA LEU A 44 -11.80 8.71 10.16
C LEU A 44 -12.29 8.52 8.74
N ARG A 45 -13.39 9.21 8.41
CA ARG A 45 -13.94 9.28 7.06
C ARG A 45 -13.71 10.68 6.49
N ARG A 46 -13.10 10.75 5.31
CA ARG A 46 -12.86 12.01 4.60
C ARG A 46 -13.16 11.85 3.11
N PRO A 47 -13.55 12.92 2.40
CA PRO A 47 -13.73 12.86 0.95
C PRO A 47 -12.46 12.33 0.28
N ALA A 48 -12.60 11.36 -0.63
CA ALA A 48 -11.49 10.96 -1.49
C ALA A 48 -11.06 12.11 -2.41
N GLY A 49 -9.83 12.06 -2.90
CA GLY A 49 -9.20 13.16 -3.63
C GLY A 49 -8.89 14.38 -2.74
N SER A 50 -8.96 14.28 -1.40
CA SER A 50 -8.55 15.33 -0.47
C SER A 50 -7.18 15.01 0.16
N GLY A 51 -6.65 15.91 1.02
CA GLY A 51 -5.46 15.61 1.81
C GLY A 51 -4.20 15.42 1.00
N ARG A 52 -3.93 16.35 0.08
CA ARG A 52 -2.73 16.35 -0.76
C ARG A 52 -1.48 16.22 0.09
N GLU A 53 -0.63 15.30 -0.28
CA GLU A 53 0.69 15.10 0.31
C GLU A 53 1.68 14.73 -0.80
N LEU A 54 2.82 15.42 -0.85
CA LEU A 54 3.90 15.06 -1.75
C LEU A 54 4.60 13.81 -1.20
N CYS A 55 4.54 12.71 -1.94
CA CYS A 55 5.13 11.43 -1.59
C CYS A 55 6.28 11.10 -2.53
N TRP A 56 7.42 10.71 -1.97
CA TRP A 56 8.57 10.20 -2.72
C TRP A 56 8.51 8.68 -2.77
N PHE A 57 8.65 8.14 -3.99
CA PHE A 57 8.81 6.73 -4.28
C PHE A 57 10.24 6.47 -4.74
N PRO A 58 10.74 5.23 -4.65
CA PRO A 58 12.06 4.92 -5.19
C PRO A 58 12.15 5.27 -6.69
N GLU A 59 13.37 5.56 -7.15
CA GLU A 59 13.63 5.74 -8.59
C GLU A 59 13.29 4.44 -9.35
N PRO A 60 12.78 4.52 -10.60
CA PRO A 60 12.63 5.73 -11.43
C PRO A 60 11.28 6.47 -11.26
N VAL A 61 10.48 6.13 -10.23
CA VAL A 61 9.13 6.71 -10.06
C VAL A 61 9.21 8.17 -9.59
N GLY A 62 10.05 8.45 -8.60
CA GLY A 62 10.24 9.81 -8.09
C GLY A 62 9.05 10.31 -7.25
N ALA A 63 8.78 11.62 -7.30
CA ALA A 63 7.82 12.27 -6.40
C ALA A 63 6.47 12.56 -7.05
N TYR A 64 5.38 12.24 -6.35
CA TYR A 64 4.00 12.51 -6.80
C TYR A 64 3.13 13.12 -5.71
N ASP A 65 2.19 13.95 -6.14
CA ASP A 65 1.07 14.38 -5.30
C ASP A 65 0.12 13.20 -5.06
N CYS A 66 0.05 12.78 -3.80
CA CYS A 66 -0.83 11.72 -3.33
C CYS A 66 -1.99 12.29 -2.53
N TYR A 67 -3.14 11.66 -2.67
CA TYR A 67 -4.40 12.08 -2.06
C TYR A 67 -5.03 10.90 -1.34
N ARG A 68 -5.88 11.20 -0.37
CA ARG A 68 -6.71 10.17 0.26
C ARG A 68 -7.59 9.51 -0.82
N GLY A 69 -7.63 8.19 -0.82
CA GLY A 69 -8.49 7.41 -1.71
C GLY A 69 -9.43 6.52 -0.91
N GLU A 70 -10.52 6.09 -1.55
CA GLU A 70 -11.35 4.98 -1.08
C GLU A 70 -10.57 3.67 -1.29
N LEU A 71 -9.67 3.41 -0.34
CA LEU A 71 -8.72 2.29 -0.37
C LEU A 71 -9.01 1.33 0.80
N PRO A 72 -8.91 0.01 0.59
CA PRO A 72 -9.13 -0.97 1.65
C PRO A 72 -7.97 -1.03 2.66
N ASP A 73 -6.78 -0.53 2.28
CA ASP A 73 -5.53 -0.72 3.00
C ASP A 73 -5.63 -0.38 4.50
N PRO A 74 -6.24 0.75 4.94
CA PRO A 74 -6.31 1.05 6.36
C PRO A 74 -7.14 0.06 7.17
N LEU A 75 -8.20 -0.52 6.58
CA LEU A 75 -8.99 -1.57 7.20
C LEU A 75 -8.18 -2.86 7.33
N LEU A 76 -7.50 -3.25 6.26
CA LEU A 76 -6.72 -4.48 6.18
C LEU A 76 -5.50 -4.44 7.09
N ILE A 77 -4.75 -3.34 7.07
CA ILE A 77 -3.57 -3.13 7.93
C ILE A 77 -3.98 -3.09 9.39
N LYS A 78 -5.06 -2.37 9.76
CA LYS A 78 -5.51 -2.32 11.15
C LYS A 78 -6.03 -3.67 11.65
N ARG A 79 -6.54 -4.52 10.76
CA ARG A 79 -6.89 -5.91 11.08
C ARG A 79 -5.64 -6.75 11.33
N ALA A 80 -4.63 -6.64 10.48
CA ALA A 80 -3.38 -7.38 10.62
C ALA A 80 -2.55 -6.93 11.84
N PHE A 81 -2.62 -5.63 12.17
CA PHE A 81 -1.88 -4.98 13.25
C PHE A 81 -2.85 -4.16 14.14
N PRO A 82 -3.59 -4.82 15.05
CA PRO A 82 -4.58 -4.17 15.91
C PRO A 82 -4.01 -3.15 16.90
N GLU A 83 -2.71 -3.19 17.17
CA GLU A 83 -2.00 -2.30 18.08
C GLU A 83 -1.76 -0.89 17.52
N LEU A 84 -1.86 -0.70 16.20
CA LEU A 84 -1.60 0.58 15.55
C LEU A 84 -2.57 1.67 16.02
N SER A 85 -2.03 2.83 16.36
CA SER A 85 -2.78 4.03 16.71
C SER A 85 -3.18 4.80 15.45
N ARG A 86 -2.37 4.79 14.37
CA ARG A 86 -2.71 5.50 13.13
C ARG A 86 -2.41 4.69 11.89
N VAL A 87 -3.39 4.65 10.98
CA VAL A 87 -3.23 4.04 9.66
C VAL A 87 -3.82 4.95 8.59
N SER A 88 -3.04 5.26 7.56
CA SER A 88 -3.51 6.06 6.42
C SER A 88 -3.07 5.46 5.10
N ALA A 89 -3.88 5.66 4.06
CA ALA A 89 -3.56 5.24 2.71
C ALA A 89 -3.88 6.36 1.71
N ARG A 90 -3.00 6.50 0.72
CA ARG A 90 -3.13 7.51 -0.33
C ARG A 90 -2.79 6.91 -1.69
N VAL A 91 -3.29 7.57 -2.73
CA VAL A 91 -3.00 7.24 -4.12
C VAL A 91 -2.61 8.49 -4.88
N SER A 92 -1.63 8.40 -5.77
CA SER A 92 -1.20 9.51 -6.62
C SER A 92 -2.32 9.94 -7.56
N ALA A 93 -2.47 11.23 -7.80
CA ALA A 93 -3.40 11.73 -8.81
C ALA A 93 -2.96 13.09 -9.35
N THR A 94 -3.32 13.40 -10.59
CA THR A 94 -3.22 14.77 -11.09
C THR A 94 -4.44 15.60 -10.67
N ARG A 95 -4.35 16.93 -10.82
CA ARG A 95 -5.53 17.80 -10.65
C ARG A 95 -6.67 17.40 -11.58
N ARG A 96 -6.35 16.99 -12.81
CA ARG A 96 -7.32 16.52 -13.81
C ARG A 96 -8.05 15.27 -13.31
N ASP A 97 -7.30 14.27 -12.85
CA ASP A 97 -7.88 13.00 -12.38
C ASP A 97 -8.87 13.24 -11.24
N ARG A 98 -8.55 14.17 -10.33
CA ARG A 98 -9.44 14.54 -9.22
C ARG A 98 -10.74 15.18 -9.69
N VAL A 99 -10.65 16.15 -10.59
CA VAL A 99 -11.83 16.87 -11.13
C VAL A 99 -12.73 15.92 -11.89
N PHE A 100 -12.15 14.99 -12.66
CA PHE A 100 -12.91 14.06 -13.50
C PHE A 100 -13.16 12.69 -12.86
N SER A 101 -12.80 12.49 -11.58
CA SER A 101 -12.90 11.20 -10.88
C SER A 101 -14.32 10.59 -10.86
N ARG A 102 -15.35 11.43 -10.94
CA ARG A 102 -16.77 11.02 -10.99
C ARG A 102 -17.30 10.76 -12.41
N MET A 103 -16.54 11.13 -13.43
CA MET A 103 -16.92 10.92 -14.83
C MET A 103 -16.43 9.56 -15.31
N PRO A 104 -17.09 8.95 -16.30
CA PRO A 104 -16.53 7.77 -16.95
C PRO A 104 -15.18 8.09 -17.60
N MET A 105 -14.29 7.11 -17.65
CA MET A 105 -13.04 7.22 -18.40
C MET A 105 -13.35 7.30 -19.89
N LEU A 106 -13.09 8.45 -20.51
CA LEU A 106 -13.33 8.69 -21.94
C LEU A 106 -12.26 8.06 -22.83
N ILE A 107 -11.02 7.98 -22.33
CA ILE A 107 -9.91 7.30 -22.99
C ILE A 107 -9.74 5.96 -22.29
N PRO A 108 -9.85 4.82 -23.00
CA PRO A 108 -9.60 3.52 -22.42
C PRO A 108 -8.20 3.46 -21.81
N PRO A 109 -8.06 2.90 -20.58
CA PRO A 109 -6.76 2.70 -19.98
C PRO A 109 -5.93 1.70 -20.80
N GLN A 110 -4.60 1.87 -20.75
CA GLN A 110 -3.66 0.99 -21.42
C GLN A 110 -3.79 -0.46 -20.92
N ALA A 111 -3.49 -1.42 -21.80
CA ALA A 111 -3.55 -2.84 -21.49
C ALA A 111 -2.56 -3.24 -20.38
N GLU A 112 -1.37 -2.62 -20.40
CA GLU A 112 -0.36 -2.72 -19.37
C GLU A 112 -0.08 -1.33 -18.81
N GLY A 113 0.09 -1.22 -17.50
CA GLY A 113 0.53 0.04 -16.92
C GLY A 113 2.05 0.19 -16.93
N GLY A 114 2.50 1.43 -16.78
CA GLY A 114 3.93 1.74 -16.66
C GLY A 114 4.49 1.38 -15.27
N MET A 115 5.68 1.92 -15.00
CA MET A 115 6.28 1.87 -13.67
C MET A 115 5.34 2.48 -12.64
N GLY A 116 5.15 1.78 -11.53
CA GLY A 116 4.40 2.24 -10.38
C GLY A 116 5.27 2.23 -9.13
N GLY A 117 4.72 2.84 -8.08
CA GLY A 117 5.38 2.98 -6.80
C GLY A 117 4.50 2.53 -5.66
N LEU A 118 5.06 1.82 -4.70
CA LEU A 118 4.48 1.64 -3.38
C LEU A 118 5.47 2.23 -2.36
N ARG A 119 4.96 2.98 -1.39
CA ARG A 119 5.73 3.33 -0.20
C ARG A 119 4.92 3.01 1.05
N VAL A 120 5.61 2.49 2.05
CA VAL A 120 5.10 2.22 3.38
C VAL A 120 6.01 2.95 4.36
N GLU A 121 5.50 4.03 4.92
CA GLU A 121 6.14 4.75 6.01
C GLU A 121 5.66 4.14 7.33
N VAL A 122 6.61 3.69 8.14
CA VAL A 122 6.40 3.10 9.44
C VAL A 122 7.01 4.02 10.47
N ARG A 123 6.25 4.32 11.52
CA ARG A 123 6.73 5.12 12.64
C ARG A 123 6.52 4.37 13.94
N GLY A 124 7.46 4.58 14.84
CA GLY A 124 7.48 3.87 16.11
C GLY A 124 8.58 4.39 17.02
N THR A 125 8.97 3.59 17.99
CA THR A 125 10.03 3.93 18.93
C THR A 125 11.12 2.88 18.97
N ARG A 126 12.34 3.32 19.26
CA ARG A 126 13.49 2.46 19.56
C ARG A 126 14.33 3.10 20.66
N ASN A 127 14.63 2.37 21.73
CA ASN A 127 15.36 2.87 22.89
C ASN A 127 14.77 4.18 23.46
N GLY A 128 13.44 4.33 23.41
CA GLY A 128 12.73 5.53 23.86
C GLY A 128 12.69 6.69 22.86
N GLU A 129 13.37 6.60 21.72
CA GLU A 129 13.39 7.65 20.70
C GLU A 129 12.39 7.38 19.57
N ARG A 130 11.78 8.45 19.03
CA ARG A 130 10.90 8.39 17.86
C ARG A 130 11.73 8.14 16.60
N ILE A 131 11.43 7.08 15.88
CA ILE A 131 12.08 6.76 14.61
C ILE A 131 11.06 6.54 13.48
N VAL A 132 11.51 6.78 12.25
CA VAL A 132 10.73 6.62 11.02
C VAL A 132 11.56 5.84 10.02
N ASP A 133 10.93 4.84 9.39
CA ASP A 133 11.51 4.08 8.28
C ASP A 133 10.51 4.08 7.12
N VAL A 134 11.00 4.29 5.91
CA VAL A 134 10.16 4.23 4.70
C VAL A 134 10.70 3.12 3.82
N VAL A 135 9.84 2.14 3.56
CA VAL A 135 10.12 1.04 2.66
C VAL A 135 9.33 1.27 1.38
N GLY A 136 9.96 1.16 0.22
CA GLY A 136 9.29 1.35 -1.05
C GLY A 136 9.69 0.35 -2.13
N VAL A 137 8.83 0.27 -3.14
CA VAL A 137 8.99 -0.55 -4.34
C VAL A 137 8.75 0.36 -5.54
N ALA A 138 9.61 0.25 -6.56
CA ALA A 138 9.44 0.93 -7.84
C ALA A 138 9.51 -0.11 -8.97
N GLU A 139 8.34 -0.59 -9.39
CA GLU A 139 8.23 -1.72 -10.31
C GLU A 139 6.94 -1.61 -11.15
N ARG A 140 6.80 -2.48 -12.16
CA ARG A 140 5.50 -2.63 -12.83
C ARG A 140 4.46 -3.17 -11.85
N VAL A 141 3.39 -2.40 -11.62
CA VAL A 141 2.35 -2.74 -10.63
C VAL A 141 1.75 -4.12 -10.88
N GLY A 142 1.53 -4.48 -12.15
CA GLY A 142 1.02 -5.80 -12.53
C GLY A 142 1.95 -6.95 -12.14
N GLN A 143 3.27 -6.76 -12.27
CA GLN A 143 4.27 -7.76 -11.91
C GLN A 143 4.32 -7.98 -10.40
N VAL A 144 4.32 -6.90 -9.61
CA VAL A 144 4.31 -7.00 -8.13
C VAL A 144 3.04 -7.70 -7.65
N ALA A 145 1.87 -7.29 -8.17
CA ALA A 145 0.60 -7.92 -7.82
C ALA A 145 0.58 -9.42 -8.19
N GLY A 146 1.13 -9.77 -9.35
CA GLY A 146 1.27 -11.16 -9.80
C GLY A 146 2.20 -11.98 -8.91
N ALA A 147 3.40 -11.45 -8.58
CA ALA A 147 4.38 -12.11 -7.73
C ALA A 147 3.82 -12.39 -6.33
N VAL A 148 3.21 -11.38 -5.68
CA VAL A 148 2.56 -11.53 -4.38
C VAL A 148 1.44 -12.57 -4.44
N SER A 149 0.56 -12.48 -5.44
CA SER A 149 -0.57 -13.40 -5.60
C SER A 149 -0.10 -14.85 -5.82
N GLY A 150 0.91 -15.04 -6.66
CA GLY A 150 1.52 -16.34 -6.95
C GLY A 150 2.18 -16.96 -5.72
N CYS A 151 2.94 -16.16 -4.95
CA CYS A 151 3.59 -16.62 -3.73
C CYS A 151 2.57 -17.02 -2.65
N MET A 152 1.49 -16.24 -2.49
CA MET A 152 0.40 -16.59 -1.58
C MET A 152 -0.31 -17.87 -2.01
N ALA A 153 -0.65 -18.01 -3.29
CA ALA A 153 -1.28 -19.23 -3.82
C ALA A 153 -0.40 -20.46 -3.66
N GLN A 154 0.91 -20.33 -3.88
CA GLN A 154 1.87 -21.39 -3.65
C GLN A 154 1.90 -21.80 -2.18
N ALA A 155 2.00 -20.85 -1.25
CA ALA A 155 2.03 -21.12 0.19
C ALA A 155 0.77 -21.87 0.68
N ILE A 156 -0.39 -21.56 0.10
CA ILE A 156 -1.62 -22.32 0.34
C ILE A 156 -1.50 -23.73 -0.26
N SER A 157 -1.08 -23.84 -1.52
CA SER A 157 -1.02 -25.12 -2.24
C SER A 157 -0.06 -26.15 -1.62
N VAL A 158 1.03 -25.70 -0.99
CA VAL A 158 2.00 -26.60 -0.32
C VAL A 158 1.71 -26.80 1.17
N GLY A 159 0.61 -26.24 1.69
CA GLY A 159 0.19 -26.42 3.07
C GLY A 159 0.93 -25.56 4.11
N GLU A 160 1.71 -24.57 3.68
CA GLU A 160 2.34 -23.59 4.59
C GLU A 160 1.31 -22.66 5.22
N ILE A 161 0.27 -22.30 4.44
CA ILE A 161 -0.96 -21.71 4.97
C ILE A 161 -2.01 -22.81 4.99
N SER A 162 -2.11 -23.51 6.12
CA SER A 162 -3.04 -24.64 6.32
C SER A 162 -4.27 -24.28 7.14
N ARG A 163 -4.30 -23.10 7.75
CA ARG A 163 -5.40 -22.68 8.63
C ARG A 163 -6.61 -22.25 7.80
N THR A 164 -7.77 -22.83 8.08
CA THR A 164 -9.05 -22.43 7.49
C THR A 164 -9.54 -21.10 8.05
N GLY A 165 -10.04 -20.21 7.19
CA GLY A 165 -10.63 -18.92 7.58
C GLY A 165 -10.33 -17.82 6.57
N ALA A 166 -10.70 -16.58 6.92
CA ALA A 166 -10.36 -15.38 6.16
C ALA A 166 -9.21 -14.64 6.85
N PHE A 167 -8.09 -14.50 6.13
CA PHE A 167 -6.86 -13.87 6.63
C PHE A 167 -6.45 -12.73 5.70
N VAL A 168 -5.82 -11.72 6.28
CA VAL A 168 -5.14 -10.64 5.56
C VAL A 168 -3.64 -10.91 5.57
N ALA A 169 -2.96 -10.60 4.46
CA ALA A 169 -1.50 -10.65 4.40
C ALA A 169 -0.88 -9.79 5.52
N GLY A 170 0.14 -10.31 6.20
CA GLY A 170 0.75 -9.66 7.36
C GLY A 170 0.17 -10.09 8.71
N GLU A 171 -0.98 -10.77 8.76
CA GLU A 171 -1.48 -11.35 10.02
C GLU A 171 -0.46 -12.34 10.61
N ILE A 172 -0.29 -12.34 11.93
CA ILE A 172 0.71 -13.18 12.64
C ILE A 172 0.55 -14.68 12.42
N ALA A 173 -0.64 -15.12 12.02
CA ALA A 173 -0.94 -16.52 11.72
C ALA A 173 -0.36 -17.00 10.38
N LEU A 174 0.18 -16.10 9.55
CA LEU A 174 0.71 -16.41 8.23
C LEU A 174 2.25 -16.46 8.24
N PRO A 175 2.89 -17.28 7.36
CA PRO A 175 4.34 -17.36 7.23
C PRO A 175 4.91 -16.17 6.45
N ASN A 176 4.72 -14.96 6.98
CA ASN A 176 4.94 -13.69 6.28
C ASN A 176 6.39 -13.53 5.80
N GLU A 177 7.39 -13.87 6.61
CA GLU A 177 8.81 -13.76 6.24
C GLU A 177 9.17 -14.69 5.06
N THR A 178 8.68 -15.93 5.08
CA THR A 178 8.88 -16.89 3.99
C THR A 178 8.24 -16.41 2.70
N ILE A 179 6.99 -15.94 2.77
CA ILE A 179 6.25 -15.43 1.61
C ILE A 179 6.93 -14.18 1.06
N PHE A 180 7.31 -13.24 1.93
CA PHE A 180 8.00 -12.02 1.54
C PHE A 180 9.34 -12.33 0.87
N GLY A 181 10.13 -13.24 1.42
CA GLY A 181 11.37 -13.71 0.81
C GLY A 181 11.17 -14.31 -0.59
N ARG A 182 10.08 -15.04 -0.83
CA ARG A 182 9.73 -15.54 -2.18
C ARG A 182 9.34 -14.42 -3.13
N VAL A 183 8.57 -13.43 -2.67
CA VAL A 183 8.22 -12.25 -3.48
C VAL A 183 9.48 -11.50 -3.93
N LEU A 184 10.46 -11.32 -3.04
CA LEU A 184 11.75 -10.74 -3.39
C LEU A 184 12.50 -11.61 -4.41
N ALA A 185 12.47 -12.94 -4.25
CA ALA A 185 13.07 -13.88 -5.19
C ALA A 185 12.40 -13.88 -6.58
N CYS A 186 11.15 -13.41 -6.70
CA CYS A 186 10.49 -13.14 -7.98
C CYS A 186 10.97 -11.86 -8.68
N GLY A 187 12.00 -11.19 -8.13
CA GLY A 187 12.60 -9.99 -8.71
C GLY A 187 11.97 -8.68 -8.24
N VAL A 188 11.09 -8.70 -7.24
CA VAL A 188 10.57 -7.46 -6.64
C VAL A 188 11.65 -6.82 -5.77
N GLN A 189 12.09 -5.62 -6.14
CA GLN A 189 13.10 -4.88 -5.37
C GLN A 189 12.44 -3.97 -4.33
N VAL A 190 12.99 -4.00 -3.12
CA VAL A 190 12.53 -3.20 -1.99
C VAL A 190 13.67 -2.31 -1.53
N HIS A 191 13.36 -1.02 -1.35
CA HIS A 191 14.32 0.01 -0.97
C HIS A 191 13.89 0.61 0.37
N SER A 192 14.79 0.67 1.35
CA SER A 192 14.60 1.51 2.54
C SER A 192 15.21 2.89 2.29
N PHE A 193 14.50 3.92 2.70
CA PHE A 193 14.97 5.30 2.66
C PHE A 193 14.36 6.09 3.80
N VAL A 194 15.08 7.08 4.30
CA VAL A 194 14.60 7.99 5.34
C VAL A 194 14.37 9.34 4.68
N ARG A 195 13.26 9.99 5.02
CA ARG A 195 13.04 11.38 4.62
C ARG A 195 14.02 12.26 5.39
N ALA A 196 14.91 12.96 4.67
CA ALA A 196 15.69 14.06 5.23
C ALA A 196 14.77 15.24 5.61
#